data_AF-A0A3D2BUY4-F1
#
_entry.id   AF-A0A3D2BUY4-F1
#
_cell.length_a   1.000
_cell.length_b   1.000
_cell.length_c   1.000
_cell.angle_alpha   90.00
_cell.angle_beta   90.00
_cell.angle_gamma   90.00
#
_symmetry.space_group_name_H-M   'P 1'
#
loop_
_entity.id
_entity.type
_entity.pdbx_description
1 polymer ?
#
loop_
_entity_poly.entity_id
_entity_poly.type
_entity_poly.pdbx_seq_one_letter_code
_entity_poly.pdbx_strand_id
1 'polypeptide(L)' 'TVREQGVDVTADTLRIAENATLILPLHGALDRARELARGDSKIGTTGRGIGPAYED' A
#
# COMPACT_ATOMS: atom_id res chain seq x y z
N THR A 1 8.70 4.44 -16.06
CA THR A 1 7.76 3.36 -15.67
C THR A 1 8.33 2.00 -16.06
N VAL A 2 7.80 0.89 -15.55
CA VAL A 2 8.24 -0.47 -15.99
C VAL A 2 8.04 -0.65 -17.51
N ARG A 3 6.99 -0.04 -18.08
CA ARG A 3 6.74 -0.03 -19.54
C ARG A 3 7.85 0.69 -20.34
N GLU A 4 8.37 1.82 -19.84
CA GLU A 4 9.50 2.54 -20.48
C GLU A 4 10.80 1.73 -20.51
N GLN A 5 10.91 0.70 -19.67
CA GLN A 5 12.06 -0.22 -19.66
C GLN A 5 11.89 -1.38 -20.67
N GLY A 6 10.85 -1.34 -21.52
CA GLY A 6 10.58 -2.35 -22.54
C GLY A 6 9.78 -3.56 -22.05
N VAL A 7 9.24 -3.51 -20.84
CA VAL A 7 8.41 -4.59 -20.29
C VAL A 7 6.95 -4.38 -20.67
N ASP A 8 6.37 -5.35 -21.39
CA ASP A 8 4.94 -5.33 -21.70
C ASP A 8 4.11 -5.93 -20.55
N VAL A 9 3.08 -5.20 -20.14
CA VAL A 9 2.19 -5.56 -19.02
C VAL A 9 0.80 -5.82 -19.58
N THR A 10 0.45 -7.10 -19.67
CA THR A 10 -0.82 -7.64 -20.20
C THR A 10 -1.44 -8.62 -19.20
N ALA A 11 -2.66 -9.09 -19.46
CA ALA A 11 -3.31 -10.11 -18.63
C ALA A 11 -2.59 -11.48 -18.65
N ASP A 12 -1.76 -11.73 -19.68
CA ASP A 12 -0.95 -12.94 -19.78
C ASP A 12 0.32 -12.86 -18.91
N THR A 13 0.87 -11.65 -18.72
CA THR A 13 2.11 -11.41 -17.96
C THR A 13 1.89 -10.88 -16.55
N LEU A 14 0.68 -10.41 -16.21
CA LEU A 14 0.29 -9.94 -14.88
C LEU A 14 -1.09 -10.49 -14.50
N ARG A 15 -1.13 -11.26 -13.41
CA ARG A 15 -2.37 -11.80 -12.82
C ARG A 15 -2.51 -11.30 -11.40
N ILE A 16 -3.75 -10.98 -11.02
CA ILE A 16 -4.12 -10.54 -9.67
C ILE A 16 -4.93 -11.67 -9.04
N ALA A 17 -4.56 -12.07 -7.83
CA ALA A 17 -5.34 -13.05 -7.08
C ALA A 17 -6.67 -12.42 -6.62
N GLU A 18 -7.77 -13.16 -6.72
CA GLU A 18 -9.11 -12.66 -6.34
C GLU A 18 -9.20 -12.29 -4.86
N ASN A 19 -8.36 -12.89 -4.03
CA ASN A 19 -8.29 -12.65 -2.59
C ASN A 19 -7.18 -11.66 -2.18
N ALA A 20 -6.58 -10.95 -3.13
CA ALA A 20 -5.56 -9.97 -2.81
C ALA A 20 -6.15 -8.81 -1.98
N THR A 21 -5.54 -8.51 -0.83
CA THR A 21 -5.91 -7.37 0.01
C THR A 21 -5.74 -6.06 -0.76
N LEU A 22 -6.76 -5.20 -0.70
CA LEU A 22 -6.73 -3.90 -1.33
C LEU A 22 -6.25 -2.81 -0.36
N ILE A 23 -5.22 -2.07 -0.76
CA ILE A 23 -4.83 -0.86 -0.05
C ILE A 23 -5.68 0.30 -0.58
N LEU A 24 -6.73 0.65 0.17
CA LEU A 24 -7.66 1.73 -0.16
C LEU A 24 -7.11 3.11 0.28
N PRO A 25 -7.63 4.23 -0.27
CA PRO A 25 -7.16 5.58 0.10
C PRO A 25 -7.22 5.88 1.60
N LEU A 26 -8.22 5.31 2.30
CA LEU A 26 -8.37 5.44 3.75
C LEU A 26 -7.20 4.84 4.52
N HIS A 27 -6.63 3.72 4.07
CA HIS A 27 -5.57 3.02 4.78
C HIS A 27 -4.32 3.90 4.92
N GLY A 28 -3.93 4.58 3.85
CA GLY A 28 -2.82 5.54 3.88
C GLY A 28 -3.10 6.73 4.80
N ALA A 29 -4.34 7.23 4.80
CA ALA A 29 -4.75 8.32 5.70
C ALA A 29 -4.67 7.89 7.18
N LEU A 30 -5.14 6.68 7.49
CA LEU A 30 -5.12 6.13 8.84
C LEU A 30 -3.70 5.86 9.34
N ASP A 31 -2.84 5.28 8.49
CA ASP A 31 -1.43 5.03 8.79
C ASP A 31 -0.71 6.33 9.20
N ARG A 32 -0.81 7.38 8.38
CA ARG A 32 -0.21 8.69 8.68
C ARG A 32 -0.82 9.34 9.92
N ALA A 33 -2.14 9.25 10.12
CA ALA A 33 -2.80 9.81 11.29
C ALA A 33 -2.36 9.11 12.59
N ARG A 34 -2.29 7.78 12.60
CA ARG A 34 -1.79 6.99 13.74
C ARG A 34 -0.32 7.30 14.02
N GLU A 35 0.49 7.42 12.99
CA GLU A 35 1.91 7.76 13.13
C GLU A 35 2.11 9.19 13.67
N LEU A 36 1.32 10.16 13.22
CA LEU A 36 1.31 11.50 13.78
C LEU A 36 0.90 11.49 15.26
N ALA A 37 -0.16 10.75 15.60
CA ALA A 37 -0.68 10.64 16.96
C ALA A 37 0.32 10.00 17.95
N ARG A 38 1.25 9.17 17.47
CA ARG A 38 2.32 8.57 18.30
C ARG A 38 3.38 9.57 18.74
N GLY A 39 3.49 10.76 18.12
CA GLY A 39 4.44 11.80 18.51
C GLY A 39 5.89 11.30 18.48
N ASP A 40 6.56 11.30 19.62
CA ASP A 40 7.96 10.83 19.76
C ASP A 40 8.07 9.30 19.74
N SER A 41 6.96 8.58 19.91
CA SER A 41 6.89 7.10 19.90
C SER A 41 6.53 6.51 18.54
N LYS A 42 6.87 7.23 17.45
CA LYS A 42 6.66 6.79 16.07
C LYS A 42 7.39 5.48 15.78
N ILE A 43 6.80 4.68 14.90
CA ILE A 43 7.40 3.41 14.45
C ILE A 43 8.37 3.65 13.29
N GLY A 44 8.12 4.68 12.49
CA GLY A 44 8.76 4.93 11.19
C GLY A 44 7.98 4.33 10.02
N THR A 45 6.64 4.38 10.03
CA THR A 45 5.85 3.77 8.94
C THR A 45 6.08 4.48 7.60
N THR A 46 5.87 3.76 6.49
CA THR A 46 5.97 4.37 5.15
C THR A 46 4.79 5.28 4.81
N GLY A 47 3.74 5.31 5.64
CA GLY A 47 2.54 6.11 5.41
C GLY A 47 1.68 5.65 4.23
N ARG A 48 1.95 4.44 3.71
CA ARG A 48 1.29 3.85 2.53
C ARG A 48 0.05 3.03 2.88
N GLY A 49 -0.27 2.85 4.16
CA GLY A 49 -1.48 2.13 4.57
C GLY A 49 -1.31 0.62 4.61
N ILE A 50 -0.07 0.11 4.69
CA ILE A 50 0.17 -1.34 4.72
C ILE A 50 -0.44 -1.94 5.99
N GLY A 51 -0.14 -1.40 7.17
CA GLY A 51 -0.71 -1.88 8.44
C GLY A 51 -2.24 -1.88 8.44
N PRO A 52 -2.89 -0.71 8.26
CA PRO A 52 -4.35 -0.64 8.19
C PRO A 52 -5.00 -1.58 7.18
N ALA A 53 -4.43 -1.75 5.97
CA ALA A 53 -5.00 -2.65 4.97
C ALA A 53 -4.98 -4.14 5.41
N TYR A 54 -4.00 -4.54 6.22
CA TYR A 54 -3.90 -5.91 6.76
C TYR A 54 -4.63 -6.10 8.11
N GLU A 55 -5.11 -5.01 8.72
CA GLU A 55 -5.92 -5.06 9.94
C GLU A 55 -7.42 -5.18 9.67
N ASP A 56 -7.87 -4.70 8.49
CA ASP A 56 -9.24 -4.85 7.98
C ASP A 56 -9.61 -6.32 7.69
#